data_AF-A0A9D5Y402-F1
#
_entry.id   AF-A0A9D5Y402-F1
#
_cell.length_a   1.000
_cell.length_b   1.000
_cell.length_c   1.000
_cell.angle_alpha   90.00
_cell.angle_beta   90.00
_cell.angle_gamma   90.00
#
_symmetry.space_group_name_H-M   'P 1'
#
loop_
_entity.id
_entity.type
_entity.pdbx_description
1 polymer ?
#
loop_
_entity_poly.entity_id
_entity_poly.type
_entity_poly.pdbx_seq_one_letter_code
_entity_poly.pdbx_strand_id
1 'polypeptide(L)'
;MRGFLQENKNNEVGYLLPLTVIVFVVLIGIGMSIAAVVSSKYAASRQVVYATNALYAAEAGVSDTIAQLNINTSFTGFTSEKTFVDSGDKGRSVYTTSVISESGGAVVITSEGATYRSSGDTVRNNTKKIRVTVAQQRTPVTGISLMAGAGGLQLDAHSKVTTSGGSLYVLGKLQTHWEGFSSVGTSAKPLFVSVANIACGTANWPERCPPSSNSIYGTGAVSGEIYGSVCANDNIVGTKIYASLPTYVGRIAGCTPEHATMPVFDKEAFISKIKATTTRKTAASFNCTTTYAKQYIDIPANSWIQGNLTPNNLAGCVFRLKGDVYLDGNLTIPDRGAIVVDESVGTRRPTIVMNGKMNISYPAVFMSAPEGQVGFKANSFGTTADVISFFSNNNSCMIDEHSPSLTSSGCLSKQDQKDSASGSFAALECWSPGYSSDLSGMSFYAYFGSINCSHNLKIQSVGGQRIYLNYNDLTLLDTTGRAFDGGIWWRDYKVVDYQQVY
;
A
#
# COMPACT_ATOMS: atom_id res chain seq x y z
N MET A 1 -106.35 -28.82 46.60
CA MET A 1 -105.54 -28.35 45.45
C MET A 1 -105.19 -26.90 45.73
N ARG A 2 -103.95 -26.65 46.18
CA ARG A 2 -102.80 -26.19 45.37
C ARG A 2 -102.92 -24.72 44.97
N GLY A 3 -101.99 -23.91 45.47
CA GLY A 3 -101.77 -22.55 45.01
C GLY A 3 -100.89 -21.70 45.92
N PHE A 4 -99.77 -22.23 46.41
CA PHE A 4 -98.65 -21.42 46.91
C PHE A 4 -98.09 -20.58 45.76
N LEU A 5 -97.87 -19.28 45.95
CA LEU A 5 -96.64 -18.61 45.53
C LEU A 5 -96.46 -17.33 46.37
N GLN A 6 -95.37 -17.33 47.12
CA GLN A 6 -94.88 -16.27 47.99
C GLN A 6 -93.81 -15.51 47.20
N GLU A 7 -93.93 -14.19 47.14
CA GLU A 7 -92.99 -13.27 46.49
C GLU A 7 -91.74 -13.10 47.35
N ASN A 8 -90.57 -13.51 46.84
CA ASN A 8 -89.28 -13.37 47.52
C ASN A 8 -88.45 -12.29 46.82
N LYS A 9 -88.40 -11.08 47.41
CA LYS A 9 -87.40 -10.05 47.11
C LYS A 9 -86.10 -10.41 47.84
N ASN A 10 -85.16 -11.02 47.14
CA ASN A 10 -83.82 -11.26 47.67
C ASN A 10 -82.89 -10.07 47.42
N ASN A 11 -82.19 -9.68 48.48
CA ASN A 11 -81.11 -8.69 48.51
C ASN A 11 -79.93 -9.12 47.63
N GLU A 12 -79.77 -8.52 46.44
CA GLU A 12 -78.59 -8.74 45.57
C GLU A 12 -77.43 -7.75 45.81
N VAL A 13 -77.53 -6.83 46.77
CA VAL A 13 -76.53 -5.75 46.96
C VAL A 13 -75.30 -6.16 47.79
N GLY A 14 -75.31 -7.34 48.44
CA GLY A 14 -74.23 -7.78 49.34
C GLY A 14 -73.04 -8.53 48.69
N TYR A 15 -73.19 -9.04 47.46
CA TYR A 15 -72.18 -9.89 46.81
C TYR A 15 -71.24 -9.14 45.86
N LEU A 16 -71.55 -7.88 45.53
CA LEU A 16 -70.82 -7.12 44.50
C LEU A 16 -69.43 -6.71 44.98
N LEU A 17 -69.30 -6.32 46.25
CA LEU A 17 -68.06 -5.86 46.87
C LEU A 17 -66.98 -6.95 47.04
N PRO A 18 -67.28 -8.14 47.59
CA PRO A 18 -66.29 -9.23 47.67
C PRO A 18 -65.89 -9.74 46.27
N LEU A 19 -66.80 -9.73 45.29
CA LEU A 19 -66.50 -10.16 43.92
C LEU A 19 -65.58 -9.18 43.21
N THR A 20 -65.76 -7.86 43.39
CA THR A 20 -64.80 -6.86 42.90
C THR A 20 -63.42 -6.99 43.52
N VAL A 21 -63.31 -7.29 44.82
CA VAL A 21 -62.01 -7.46 45.49
C VAL A 21 -61.28 -8.69 44.93
N ILE A 22 -61.99 -9.80 44.73
CA ILE A 22 -61.43 -11.03 44.13
C ILE A 22 -60.94 -10.75 42.71
N VAL A 23 -61.74 -10.08 41.88
CA VAL A 23 -61.35 -9.70 40.51
C VAL A 23 -60.12 -8.78 40.53
N PHE A 24 -60.04 -7.83 41.46
CA PHE A 24 -58.89 -6.93 41.59
C PHE A 24 -57.60 -7.67 41.96
N VAL A 25 -57.67 -8.61 42.91
CA VAL A 25 -56.51 -9.43 43.33
C VAL A 25 -56.04 -10.32 42.18
N VAL A 26 -56.97 -10.93 41.43
CA VAL A 26 -56.65 -11.74 40.25
C VAL A 26 -56.00 -10.89 39.15
N LEU A 27 -56.52 -9.68 38.89
CA LEU A 27 -55.95 -8.76 37.90
C LEU A 27 -54.55 -8.27 38.30
N ILE A 28 -54.30 -7.98 39.58
CA ILE A 28 -52.97 -7.63 40.09
C ILE A 28 -52.00 -8.81 39.93
N GLY A 29 -52.45 -10.04 40.23
CA GLY A 29 -51.66 -11.26 40.03
C GLY A 29 -51.27 -11.50 38.57
N ILE A 30 -52.21 -11.28 37.64
CA ILE A 30 -51.95 -11.35 36.19
C ILE A 30 -50.98 -10.24 35.77
N GLY A 31 -51.19 -9.01 36.24
CA GLY A 31 -50.32 -7.85 35.94
C GLY A 31 -48.87 -8.06 36.36
N MET A 32 -48.64 -8.56 37.58
CA MET A 32 -47.29 -8.89 38.06
C MET A 32 -46.64 -10.03 37.26
N SER A 33 -47.43 -11.04 36.87
CA SER A 33 -46.93 -12.16 36.07
C SER A 33 -46.45 -11.71 34.69
N ILE A 34 -47.21 -10.84 34.03
CA ILE A 34 -46.83 -10.26 32.73
C ILE A 34 -45.59 -9.38 32.89
N ALA A 35 -45.53 -8.52 33.92
CA ALA A 35 -44.38 -7.66 34.17
C ALA A 35 -43.09 -8.45 34.43
N ALA A 36 -43.18 -9.56 35.19
CA ALA A 36 -42.04 -10.44 35.44
C ALA A 36 -41.55 -11.13 34.16
N VAL A 37 -42.46 -11.64 33.32
CA VAL A 37 -42.11 -12.26 32.04
C VAL A 37 -41.48 -11.24 31.09
N VAL A 38 -42.07 -10.04 30.97
CA VAL A 38 -41.51 -8.96 30.13
C VAL A 38 -40.13 -8.54 30.62
N SER A 39 -39.93 -8.40 31.93
CA SER A 39 -38.64 -8.03 32.52
C SER A 39 -37.57 -9.11 32.28
N SER A 40 -37.94 -10.39 32.43
CA SER A 40 -37.05 -11.53 32.15
C SER A 40 -36.69 -11.62 30.66
N LYS A 41 -37.68 -11.49 29.77
CA LYS A 41 -37.46 -11.49 28.31
C LYS A 41 -36.63 -10.29 27.87
N TYR A 42 -36.82 -9.12 28.47
CA TYR A 42 -36.03 -7.93 28.22
C TYR A 42 -34.58 -8.10 28.69
N ALA A 43 -34.35 -8.64 29.89
CA ALA A 43 -33.02 -8.91 30.42
C ALA A 43 -32.26 -9.93 29.55
N ALA A 44 -32.91 -11.02 29.15
CA ALA A 44 -32.33 -12.02 28.24
C ALA A 44 -31.99 -11.40 26.87
N SER A 45 -32.90 -10.61 26.30
CA SER A 45 -32.66 -9.93 25.01
C SER A 45 -31.47 -8.96 25.09
N ARG A 46 -31.34 -8.19 26.18
CA ARG A 46 -30.17 -7.32 26.38
C ARG A 46 -28.87 -8.10 26.50
N GLN A 47 -28.87 -9.24 27.20
CA GLN A 47 -27.67 -10.09 27.31
C GLN A 47 -27.22 -10.61 25.94
N VAL A 48 -28.16 -11.01 25.07
CA VAL A 48 -27.87 -11.42 23.69
C VAL A 48 -27.25 -10.26 22.91
N VAL A 49 -27.84 -9.05 22.98
CA VAL A 49 -27.30 -7.86 22.30
C VAL A 49 -25.87 -7.56 22.75
N TYR A 50 -25.58 -7.63 24.05
CA TYR A 50 -24.22 -7.43 24.55
C TYR A 50 -23.24 -8.52 24.10
N ALA A 51 -23.68 -9.78 24.03
CA ALA A 51 -22.87 -10.87 23.51
C ALA A 51 -22.54 -10.69 22.02
N THR A 52 -23.53 -10.29 21.23
CA THR A 52 -23.39 -10.01 19.81
C THR A 52 -22.50 -8.80 19.56
N ASN A 53 -22.69 -7.70 20.31
CA ASN A 53 -21.83 -6.52 20.19
C ASN A 53 -20.38 -6.82 20.60
N ALA A 54 -20.16 -7.69 21.59
CA ALA A 54 -18.81 -8.13 21.96
C ALA A 54 -18.17 -8.96 20.85
N LEU A 55 -18.95 -9.81 20.17
CA LEU A 55 -18.47 -10.56 19.00
C LEU A 55 -18.13 -9.62 17.84
N TYR A 56 -19.00 -8.68 17.49
CA TYR A 56 -18.72 -7.69 16.44
C TYR A 56 -17.51 -6.82 16.75
N ALA A 57 -17.30 -6.44 18.02
CA ALA A 57 -16.09 -5.74 18.43
C ALA A 57 -14.83 -6.61 18.20
N ALA A 58 -14.90 -7.91 18.51
CA ALA A 58 -13.79 -8.84 18.26
C ALA A 58 -13.52 -9.00 16.74
N GLU A 59 -14.56 -9.14 15.91
CA GLU A 59 -14.44 -9.22 14.45
C GLU A 59 -13.89 -7.93 13.83
N ALA A 60 -14.31 -6.77 14.35
CA ALA A 60 -13.74 -5.48 14.00
C ALA A 60 -12.25 -5.41 14.37
N GLY A 61 -11.87 -5.94 15.54
CA GLY A 61 -10.48 -6.06 15.96
C GLY A 61 -9.63 -6.92 15.02
N VAL A 62 -10.16 -8.04 14.54
CA VAL A 62 -9.48 -8.86 13.52
C VAL A 62 -9.31 -8.09 12.22
N SER A 63 -10.37 -7.42 11.74
CA SER A 63 -10.33 -6.65 10.49
C SER A 63 -9.32 -5.51 10.55
N ASP A 64 -9.32 -4.75 11.65
CA ASP A 64 -8.36 -3.67 11.89
C ASP A 64 -6.92 -4.24 12.01
N THR A 65 -6.74 -5.37 12.69
CA THR A 65 -5.43 -6.04 12.78
C THR A 65 -4.91 -6.52 11.43
N ILE A 66 -5.77 -7.08 10.57
CA ILE A 66 -5.39 -7.46 9.20
C ILE A 66 -4.96 -6.22 8.41
N ALA A 67 -5.70 -5.10 8.53
CA ALA A 67 -5.33 -3.84 7.90
C ALA A 67 -3.96 -3.35 8.39
N GLN A 68 -3.68 -3.43 9.70
CA GLN A 68 -2.37 -3.09 10.26
C GLN A 68 -1.26 -4.06 9.83
N LEU A 69 -1.55 -5.36 9.73
CA LEU A 69 -0.59 -6.38 9.29
C LEU A 69 -0.23 -6.24 7.82
N ASN A 70 -1.20 -5.82 7.00
CA ASN A 70 -0.90 -5.40 5.65
C ASN A 70 0.12 -4.27 5.74
N ILE A 71 -0.15 -3.15 6.42
CA ILE A 71 0.78 -2.01 6.51
C ILE A 71 2.16 -2.36 7.11
N ASN A 72 2.17 -3.11 8.21
CA ASN A 72 3.35 -3.46 9.00
C ASN A 72 3.26 -4.93 9.43
N THR A 73 4.06 -5.77 8.78
CA THR A 73 4.11 -7.23 9.01
C THR A 73 4.61 -7.61 10.41
N SER A 74 5.27 -6.69 11.10
CA SER A 74 5.73 -6.86 12.49
C SER A 74 4.72 -6.35 13.52
N PHE A 75 3.49 -6.01 13.12
CA PHE A 75 2.45 -5.57 14.03
C PHE A 75 2.04 -6.70 14.98
N THR A 76 2.15 -6.46 16.29
CA THR A 76 1.89 -7.45 17.33
C THR A 76 0.47 -7.38 17.90
N GLY A 77 -0.36 -6.46 17.40
CA GLY A 77 -1.72 -6.21 17.89
C GLY A 77 -1.86 -4.96 18.77
N PHE A 78 -3.11 -4.55 19.01
CA PHE A 78 -3.50 -3.49 19.94
C PHE A 78 -3.48 -3.98 21.40
N THR A 79 -2.51 -3.48 22.17
CA THR A 79 -2.38 -3.76 23.61
C THR A 79 -3.33 -2.93 24.48
N SER A 80 -3.80 -1.79 23.98
CA SER A 80 -4.80 -0.94 24.62
C SER A 80 -6.17 -1.10 23.97
N GLU A 81 -7.23 -0.91 24.76
CA GLU A 81 -8.61 -0.99 24.28
C GLU A 81 -8.88 0.05 23.18
N LYS A 82 -9.31 -0.43 22.01
CA LYS A 82 -9.82 0.40 20.92
C LYS A 82 -11.33 0.42 20.96
N THR A 83 -11.93 1.60 20.91
CA THR A 83 -13.39 1.75 20.86
C THR A 83 -13.91 1.42 19.47
N PHE A 84 -14.79 0.42 19.39
CA PHE A 84 -15.54 0.11 18.18
C PHE A 84 -16.82 0.95 18.10
N VAL A 85 -17.59 0.99 19.19
CA VAL A 85 -18.82 1.76 19.32
C VAL A 85 -18.87 2.38 20.71
N ASP A 86 -19.26 3.65 20.81
CA ASP A 86 -19.64 4.27 22.07
C ASP A 86 -20.88 5.14 21.85
N SER A 87 -22.03 4.71 22.37
CA SER A 87 -23.29 5.43 22.24
C SER A 87 -24.22 5.16 23.42
N GLY A 88 -25.09 6.12 23.75
CA GLY A 88 -26.06 5.98 24.84
C GLY A 88 -27.03 4.80 24.66
N ASP A 89 -27.39 4.47 23.41
CA ASP A 89 -28.39 3.44 23.12
C ASP A 89 -27.80 2.02 22.98
N LYS A 90 -26.54 1.92 22.52
CA LYS A 90 -25.88 0.63 22.23
C LYS A 90 -24.77 0.26 23.23
N GLY A 91 -24.51 1.13 24.21
CA GLY A 91 -23.41 1.01 25.16
C GLY A 91 -22.04 1.26 24.52
N ARG A 92 -20.98 0.95 25.28
CA ARG A 92 -19.58 1.01 24.80
C ARG A 92 -19.10 -0.40 24.46
N SER A 93 -18.51 -0.58 23.28
CA SER A 93 -17.87 -1.83 22.86
C SER A 93 -16.44 -1.54 22.44
N VAL A 94 -15.50 -2.34 22.93
CA VAL A 94 -14.07 -2.18 22.71
C VAL A 94 -13.43 -3.50 22.28
N TYR A 95 -12.25 -3.44 21.70
CA TYR A 95 -11.44 -4.62 21.41
C TYR A 95 -9.97 -4.42 21.77
N THR A 96 -9.30 -5.54 22.04
CA THR A 96 -7.85 -5.69 22.02
C THR A 96 -7.49 -6.87 21.12
N THR A 97 -6.25 -6.91 20.65
CA THR A 97 -5.79 -7.94 19.72
C THR A 97 -4.35 -8.31 20.02
N SER A 98 -3.98 -9.56 19.79
CA SER A 98 -2.59 -10.00 19.75
C SER A 98 -2.32 -10.80 18.48
N VAL A 99 -1.09 -10.71 17.97
CA VAL A 99 -0.64 -11.43 16.78
C VAL A 99 0.53 -12.32 17.14
N ILE A 100 0.48 -13.58 16.70
CA ILE A 100 1.57 -14.55 16.84
C ILE A 100 1.93 -15.07 15.45
N SER A 101 3.20 -15.00 15.07
CA SER A 101 3.68 -15.52 13.80
C SER A 101 3.79 -17.06 13.81
N GLU A 102 3.41 -17.69 12.71
CA GLU A 102 3.56 -19.13 12.48
C GLU A 102 4.52 -19.42 11.32
N SER A 103 4.85 -20.70 11.13
CA SER A 103 5.68 -21.15 10.01
C SER A 103 5.02 -20.83 8.66
N GLY A 104 5.84 -20.51 7.66
CA GLY A 104 5.36 -20.27 6.29
C GLY A 104 4.70 -18.91 6.06
N GLY A 105 4.87 -17.95 6.97
CA GLY A 105 4.36 -16.58 6.83
C GLY A 105 2.88 -16.41 7.19
N ALA A 106 2.24 -17.45 7.72
CA ALA A 106 0.93 -17.35 8.36
C ALA A 106 1.05 -16.66 9.73
N VAL A 107 -0.02 -15.99 10.16
CA VAL A 107 -0.09 -15.39 11.50
C VAL A 107 -1.45 -15.69 12.13
N VAL A 108 -1.44 -15.88 13.45
CA VAL A 108 -2.64 -16.09 14.25
C VAL A 108 -2.98 -14.80 14.98
N ILE A 109 -4.16 -14.27 14.68
CA ILE A 109 -4.73 -13.10 15.33
C ILE A 109 -5.68 -13.60 16.41
N THR A 110 -5.46 -13.19 17.65
CA THR A 110 -6.42 -13.37 18.74
C THR A 110 -7.04 -12.03 19.07
N SER A 111 -8.34 -11.87 18.86
CA SER A 111 -9.06 -10.65 19.24
C SER A 111 -10.03 -10.91 20.38
N GLU A 112 -10.00 -10.03 21.37
CA GLU A 112 -10.91 -10.02 22.51
C GLU A 112 -11.78 -8.77 22.44
N GLY A 113 -13.07 -8.96 22.19
CA GLY A 113 -14.08 -7.91 22.20
C GLY A 113 -14.83 -7.89 23.53
N ALA A 114 -15.03 -6.70 24.09
CA ALA A 114 -15.76 -6.51 25.34
C ALA A 114 -16.83 -5.43 25.20
N THR A 115 -17.93 -5.58 25.94
CA THR A 115 -18.99 -4.57 26.03
C THR A 115 -19.17 -4.07 27.45
N TYR A 116 -19.59 -2.82 27.57
CA TYR A 116 -19.93 -2.13 28.81
C TYR A 116 -21.37 -1.61 28.71
N ARG A 117 -22.02 -1.38 29.86
CA ARG A 117 -23.42 -0.94 29.86
C ARG A 117 -23.55 0.53 29.45
N SER A 118 -22.61 1.36 29.86
CA SER A 118 -22.59 2.80 29.56
C SER A 118 -21.21 3.29 29.10
N SER A 119 -21.21 4.45 28.44
CA SER A 119 -19.99 5.25 28.24
C SER A 119 -19.44 5.66 29.61
N GLY A 120 -18.18 5.30 29.90
CA GLY A 120 -17.51 5.58 31.17
C GLY A 120 -17.45 4.41 32.16
N ASP A 121 -18.18 3.32 31.92
CA ASP A 121 -18.07 2.10 32.73
C ASP A 121 -16.66 1.50 32.62
N THR A 122 -16.16 0.96 33.73
CA THR A 122 -14.87 0.25 33.79
C THR A 122 -15.03 -1.27 33.93
N VAL A 123 -16.24 -1.74 34.24
CA VAL A 123 -16.55 -3.17 34.42
C VAL A 123 -17.14 -3.74 33.14
N ARG A 124 -16.50 -4.79 32.61
CA ARG A 124 -16.95 -5.49 31.42
C ARG A 124 -18.23 -6.27 31.72
N ASN A 125 -19.25 -6.08 30.90
CA ASN A 125 -20.54 -6.77 31.00
C ASN A 125 -20.56 -8.09 30.21
N ASN A 126 -19.89 -8.14 29.07
CA ASN A 126 -19.70 -9.36 28.28
C ASN A 126 -18.37 -9.31 27.53
N THR A 127 -17.75 -10.47 27.33
CA THR A 127 -16.48 -10.63 26.62
C THR A 127 -16.60 -11.79 25.64
N LYS A 128 -16.10 -11.61 24.42
CA LYS A 128 -15.96 -12.65 23.40
C LYS A 128 -14.55 -12.64 22.86
N LYS A 129 -14.02 -13.85 22.64
CA LYS A 129 -12.68 -14.04 22.09
C LYS A 129 -12.77 -14.83 20.80
N ILE A 130 -12.06 -14.39 19.79
CA ILE A 130 -11.94 -15.09 18.51
C ILE A 130 -10.47 -15.26 18.18
N ARG A 131 -10.17 -16.37 17.51
CA ARG A 131 -8.86 -16.70 16.96
C ARG A 131 -9.03 -16.88 15.46
N VAL A 132 -8.22 -16.17 14.69
CA VAL A 132 -8.28 -16.17 13.23
C VAL A 132 -6.88 -16.38 12.71
N THR A 133 -6.69 -17.40 11.88
CA THR A 133 -5.42 -17.61 11.18
C THR A 133 -5.52 -16.96 9.81
N VAL A 134 -4.52 -16.15 9.47
CA VAL A 134 -4.42 -15.51 8.17
C VAL A 134 -3.12 -15.91 7.48
N ALA A 135 -3.18 -16.10 6.17
CA ALA A 135 -2.03 -16.44 5.34
C ALA A 135 -1.75 -15.34 4.31
N GLN A 136 -0.48 -15.17 3.95
CA GLN A 136 -0.08 -14.22 2.92
C GLN A 136 -0.47 -14.74 1.53
N GLN A 137 -1.19 -13.92 0.78
CA GLN A 137 -1.41 -14.10 -0.65
C GLN A 137 -0.51 -13.14 -1.44
N ARG A 138 -0.06 -13.61 -2.60
CA ARG A 138 0.64 -12.79 -3.59
C ARG A 138 -0.27 -12.49 -4.76
N THR A 139 -0.38 -11.21 -5.07
CA THR A 139 -1.06 -10.74 -6.27
C THR A 139 -0.05 -9.97 -7.10
N PRO A 140 0.21 -10.34 -8.36
CA PRO A 140 1.13 -9.58 -9.20
C PRO A 140 0.65 -8.13 -9.33
N VAL A 141 1.59 -7.19 -9.30
CA VAL A 141 1.27 -5.78 -9.54
C VAL A 141 0.91 -5.62 -11.02
N THR A 142 -0.29 -5.10 -11.31
CA THR A 142 -0.74 -4.85 -12.69
C THR A 142 -1.43 -3.50 -12.78
N GLY A 143 -1.36 -2.87 -13.95
CA GLY A 143 -2.09 -1.62 -14.25
C GLY A 143 -1.58 -0.35 -13.54
N ILE A 144 -0.42 -0.40 -12.87
CA ILE A 144 0.14 0.72 -12.11
C ILE A 144 1.50 1.12 -12.66
N SER A 145 1.60 2.34 -13.19
CA SER A 145 2.82 2.84 -13.84
C SER A 145 3.73 3.60 -12.89
N LEU A 146 3.18 4.12 -11.79
CA LEU A 146 3.94 4.81 -10.75
C LEU A 146 3.47 4.37 -9.36
N MET A 147 4.44 4.02 -8.51
CA MET A 147 4.22 3.64 -7.12
C MET A 147 5.12 4.42 -6.17
N ALA A 148 4.53 5.28 -5.34
CA ALA A 148 5.25 5.93 -4.26
C ALA A 148 4.87 5.30 -2.91
N GLY A 149 5.87 4.96 -2.10
CA GLY A 149 5.70 4.41 -0.76
C GLY A 149 5.32 5.47 0.28
N ALA A 150 5.65 5.20 1.54
CA ALA A 150 5.24 6.05 2.67
C ALA A 150 5.82 7.47 2.61
N GLY A 151 6.91 7.69 1.87
CA GLY A 151 7.47 9.01 1.59
C GLY A 151 6.65 9.84 0.60
N GLY A 152 5.77 9.20 -0.17
CA GLY A 152 4.83 9.86 -1.06
C GLY A 152 5.43 10.35 -2.38
N LEU A 153 4.60 11.07 -3.13
CA LEU A 153 4.94 11.70 -4.41
C LEU A 153 5.02 13.21 -4.19
N GLN A 154 6.15 13.83 -4.52
CA GLN A 154 6.34 15.27 -4.45
C GLN A 154 6.77 15.83 -5.81
N LEU A 155 6.01 16.82 -6.29
CA LEU A 155 6.22 17.52 -7.56
C LEU A 155 6.58 18.98 -7.31
N ASP A 156 7.85 19.30 -7.42
CA ASP A 156 8.38 20.65 -7.25
C ASP A 156 8.66 21.35 -8.58
N ALA A 157 8.67 22.67 -8.55
CA ALA A 157 9.19 23.53 -9.60
C ALA A 157 8.75 23.13 -11.03
N HIS A 158 7.47 23.32 -11.36
CA HIS A 158 6.88 23.00 -12.66
C HIS A 158 6.84 21.51 -13.05
N SER A 159 7.11 20.58 -12.12
CA SER A 159 7.18 19.16 -12.47
C SER A 159 5.82 18.56 -12.85
N LYS A 160 5.81 17.69 -13.86
CA LYS A 160 4.61 17.01 -14.32
C LYS A 160 4.80 15.52 -14.35
N VAL A 161 3.71 14.80 -14.08
CA VAL A 161 3.63 13.36 -14.34
C VAL A 161 2.58 13.13 -15.39
N THR A 162 2.97 12.52 -16.51
CA THR A 162 2.05 12.09 -17.57
C THR A 162 2.23 10.61 -17.83
N THR A 163 1.20 9.95 -18.34
CA THR A 163 1.30 8.55 -18.77
C THR A 163 0.70 8.34 -20.16
N SER A 164 1.17 7.32 -20.88
CA SER A 164 0.48 6.76 -22.04
C SER A 164 -0.43 5.58 -21.71
N GLY A 165 -0.39 5.05 -20.48
CA GLY A 165 -1.34 4.07 -19.92
C GLY A 165 -1.11 3.82 -18.42
N GLY A 166 -2.04 3.13 -17.75
CA GLY A 166 -1.91 2.76 -16.32
C GLY A 166 -2.22 3.86 -15.30
N SER A 167 -2.09 3.51 -14.01
CA SER A 167 -2.53 4.31 -12.86
C SER A 167 -1.38 4.73 -11.95
N LEU A 168 -1.63 5.72 -11.11
CA LEU A 168 -0.70 6.21 -10.08
C LEU A 168 -1.18 5.74 -8.72
N TYR A 169 -0.27 5.16 -7.95
CA TYR A 169 -0.54 4.71 -6.60
C TYR A 169 0.46 5.35 -5.63
N VAL A 170 -0.06 6.08 -4.65
CA VAL A 170 0.72 6.83 -3.66
C VAL A 170 0.30 6.38 -2.27
N LEU A 171 1.16 5.64 -1.60
CA LEU A 171 0.92 5.17 -0.24
C LEU A 171 0.96 6.33 0.76
N GLY A 172 1.99 7.18 0.68
CA GLY A 172 2.14 8.39 1.49
C GLY A 172 1.25 9.55 1.06
N LYS A 173 1.79 10.77 1.11
CA LYS A 173 1.11 12.00 0.66
C LYS A 173 1.43 12.32 -0.80
N LEU A 174 0.49 12.97 -1.49
CA LEU A 174 0.75 13.59 -2.79
C LEU A 174 0.90 15.10 -2.60
N GLN A 175 2.06 15.62 -2.97
CA GLN A 175 2.43 17.02 -2.79
C GLN A 175 2.68 17.66 -4.14
N THR A 176 2.06 18.81 -4.36
CA THR A 176 2.31 19.66 -5.54
C THR A 176 2.80 21.01 -5.05
N HIS A 177 3.99 21.45 -5.49
CA HIS A 177 4.62 22.66 -4.97
C HIS A 177 4.38 23.89 -5.86
N TRP A 178 4.39 25.03 -5.18
CA TRP A 178 4.09 26.42 -5.52
C TRP A 178 4.67 27.00 -6.83
N GLU A 179 5.91 26.67 -7.17
CA GLU A 179 6.62 27.34 -8.26
C GLU A 179 6.29 26.62 -9.57
N GLY A 180 5.09 26.88 -10.13
CA GLY A 180 4.96 26.76 -11.58
C GLY A 180 4.08 25.69 -12.23
N PHE A 181 2.85 25.49 -11.75
CA PHE A 181 1.89 24.61 -12.46
C PHE A 181 2.32 23.13 -12.46
N SER A 182 2.85 22.63 -11.34
CA SER A 182 3.06 21.20 -11.17
C SER A 182 1.74 20.44 -11.35
N SER A 183 1.76 19.36 -12.13
CA SER A 183 0.53 18.67 -12.50
C SER A 183 0.66 17.16 -12.57
N VAL A 184 -0.39 16.46 -12.16
CA VAL A 184 -0.57 15.03 -12.37
C VAL A 184 -1.60 14.84 -13.48
N GLY A 185 -1.15 14.29 -14.60
CA GLY A 185 -1.93 14.17 -15.83
C GLY A 185 -2.07 15.50 -16.56
N THR A 186 -2.79 15.45 -17.68
CA THR A 186 -3.21 16.64 -18.44
C THR A 186 -4.66 16.45 -18.90
N SER A 187 -5.30 17.51 -19.38
CA SER A 187 -6.66 17.41 -19.95
C SER A 187 -6.75 16.41 -21.11
N ALA A 188 -5.68 16.23 -21.88
CA ALA A 188 -5.60 15.26 -22.98
C ALA A 188 -5.16 13.86 -22.53
N LYS A 189 -4.50 13.75 -21.37
CA LYS A 189 -4.01 12.47 -20.78
C LYS A 189 -4.32 12.43 -19.28
N PRO A 190 -5.60 12.31 -18.89
CA PRO A 190 -5.99 12.18 -17.50
C PRO A 190 -5.60 10.82 -16.90
N LEU A 191 -5.49 10.78 -15.57
CA LEU A 191 -4.95 9.64 -14.81
C LEU A 191 -5.92 9.14 -13.73
N PHE A 192 -5.83 7.86 -13.40
CA PHE A 192 -6.36 7.34 -12.14
C PHE A 192 -5.29 7.47 -11.07
N VAL A 193 -5.63 8.11 -9.94
CA VAL A 193 -4.70 8.38 -8.84
C VAL A 193 -5.30 7.84 -7.55
N SER A 194 -4.57 6.98 -6.86
CA SER A 194 -4.93 6.44 -5.55
C SER A 194 -3.96 6.97 -4.48
N VAL A 195 -4.47 7.57 -3.41
CA VAL A 195 -3.67 8.16 -2.31
C VAL A 195 -4.12 7.63 -0.96
N ALA A 196 -3.30 6.80 -0.32
CA ALA A 196 -3.66 6.09 0.92
C ALA A 196 -3.41 6.89 2.21
N ASN A 197 -2.53 7.89 2.20
CA ASN A 197 -2.17 8.70 3.36
C ASN A 197 -1.58 7.89 4.53
N ILE A 198 -0.64 6.99 4.21
CA ILE A 198 0.06 6.10 5.13
C ILE A 198 1.52 6.54 5.22
N ALA A 199 1.81 7.40 6.18
CA ALA A 199 3.14 7.98 6.41
C ALA A 199 3.37 8.39 7.88
N CYS A 200 2.38 8.16 8.74
CA CYS A 200 2.36 8.65 10.11
C CYS A 200 2.88 7.60 11.10
N GLY A 201 2.86 7.93 12.38
CA GLY A 201 3.24 7.01 13.45
C GLY A 201 4.67 7.17 13.93
N THR A 202 4.82 7.11 15.26
CA THR A 202 6.10 7.06 15.93
C THR A 202 6.46 5.62 16.26
N ALA A 203 5.57 4.93 16.96
CA ALA A 203 5.75 3.55 17.41
C ALA A 203 5.48 2.51 16.30
N ASN A 204 4.48 2.72 15.44
CA ASN A 204 4.04 1.73 14.45
C ASN A 204 4.22 2.21 13.00
N TRP A 205 5.28 2.98 12.73
CA TRP A 205 5.54 3.49 11.38
C TRP A 205 5.76 2.36 10.33
N PRO A 206 5.25 2.51 9.10
CA PRO A 206 4.31 3.56 8.68
C PRO A 206 2.90 3.22 9.18
N GLU A 207 2.10 4.23 9.53
CA GLU A 207 0.68 4.03 9.89
C GLU A 207 -0.20 5.03 9.14
N ARG A 208 -1.50 4.72 9.04
CA ARG A 208 -2.49 5.63 8.45
C ARG A 208 -2.52 6.94 9.23
N CYS A 209 -2.42 8.05 8.52
CA CYS A 209 -2.50 9.37 9.11
C CYS A 209 -3.91 9.66 9.65
N PRO A 210 -4.03 10.52 10.68
CA PRO A 210 -5.33 10.90 11.21
C PRO A 210 -6.15 11.64 10.13
N PRO A 211 -7.49 11.59 10.17
CA PRO A 211 -8.35 12.25 9.18
C PRO A 211 -8.13 13.76 9.06
N SER A 212 -7.56 14.41 10.08
CA SER A 212 -7.18 15.82 10.04
C SER A 212 -5.95 16.12 9.18
N SER A 213 -5.16 15.10 8.81
CA SER A 213 -3.99 15.24 7.94
C SER A 213 -4.42 15.23 6.47
N ASN A 214 -3.92 16.21 5.72
CA ASN A 214 -4.13 16.27 4.27
C ASN A 214 -3.36 15.14 3.57
N SER A 215 -4.06 14.35 2.75
CA SER A 215 -3.48 13.29 1.91
C SER A 215 -2.93 13.84 0.60
N ILE A 216 -3.64 14.82 0.04
CA ILE A 216 -3.23 15.59 -1.12
C ILE A 216 -3.15 17.05 -0.70
N TYR A 217 -2.01 17.67 -0.94
CA TYR A 217 -1.89 19.09 -0.69
C TYR A 217 -1.03 19.85 -1.69
N GLY A 218 -1.46 21.09 -1.93
CA GLY A 218 -0.69 22.10 -2.63
C GLY A 218 -0.12 23.11 -1.65
N THR A 219 1.13 23.53 -1.83
CA THR A 219 1.71 24.66 -1.10
C THR A 219 1.72 25.90 -2.01
N GLY A 220 1.42 27.09 -1.45
CA GLY A 220 1.44 28.37 -2.17
C GLY A 220 0.07 28.92 -2.62
N ALA A 221 0.05 30.11 -3.25
CA ALA A 221 -1.12 30.83 -3.75
C ALA A 221 -1.69 30.38 -5.13
N VAL A 222 -1.00 29.51 -5.88
CA VAL A 222 -1.46 28.94 -7.16
C VAL A 222 -1.53 27.44 -6.96
N SER A 223 -2.72 26.87 -7.13
CA SER A 223 -2.95 25.45 -6.89
C SER A 223 -2.27 24.58 -7.95
N GLY A 224 -1.54 23.55 -7.51
CA GLY A 224 -1.20 22.42 -8.37
C GLY A 224 -2.46 21.69 -8.85
N GLU A 225 -2.31 20.90 -9.92
CA GLU A 225 -3.45 20.36 -10.65
C GLU A 225 -3.37 18.84 -10.80
N ILE A 226 -4.52 18.17 -10.66
CA ILE A 226 -4.69 16.75 -10.98
C ILE A 226 -5.78 16.64 -12.02
N TYR A 227 -5.46 16.04 -13.17
CA TYR A 227 -6.38 15.77 -14.26
C TYR A 227 -6.74 14.27 -14.23
N GLY A 228 -8.00 13.95 -13.91
CA GLY A 228 -8.51 12.59 -13.93
C GLY A 228 -9.35 12.22 -12.72
N SER A 229 -9.27 10.95 -12.30
CA SER A 229 -10.07 10.38 -11.23
C SER A 229 -9.20 10.12 -10.01
N VAL A 230 -9.55 10.69 -8.87
CA VAL A 230 -8.75 10.63 -7.65
C VAL A 230 -9.51 9.86 -6.59
N CYS A 231 -8.92 8.75 -6.16
CA CYS A 231 -9.29 8.09 -4.93
C CYS A 231 -8.33 8.44 -3.81
N ALA A 232 -8.77 9.18 -2.78
CA ALA A 232 -7.91 9.59 -1.69
C ALA A 232 -8.61 9.41 -0.35
N ASN A 233 -7.86 8.90 0.62
CA ASN A 233 -8.25 8.97 2.02
C ASN A 233 -8.19 10.44 2.49
N ASP A 234 -9.07 10.83 3.41
CA ASP A 234 -8.96 12.07 4.19
C ASP A 234 -9.02 13.38 3.35
N ASN A 235 -8.43 14.47 3.87
CA ASN A 235 -8.61 15.82 3.35
C ASN A 235 -7.71 16.17 2.15
N ILE A 236 -8.23 17.02 1.26
CA ILE A 236 -7.53 17.58 0.10
C ILE A 236 -7.51 19.10 0.24
N VAL A 237 -6.33 19.73 0.17
CA VAL A 237 -6.17 21.18 0.40
C VAL A 237 -5.26 21.80 -0.64
N GLY A 238 -5.67 22.91 -1.26
CA GLY A 238 -4.80 23.70 -2.14
C GLY A 238 -4.47 23.07 -3.50
N THR A 239 -4.92 21.86 -3.79
CA THR A 239 -4.80 21.18 -5.09
C THR A 239 -6.14 21.13 -5.80
N LYS A 240 -6.17 21.48 -7.09
CA LYS A 240 -7.38 21.40 -7.93
C LYS A 240 -7.45 20.04 -8.60
N ILE A 241 -8.65 19.47 -8.64
CA ILE A 241 -8.91 18.18 -9.30
C ILE A 241 -9.93 18.42 -10.41
N TYR A 242 -9.55 18.10 -11.64
CA TYR A 242 -10.39 18.27 -12.82
C TYR A 242 -10.85 16.92 -13.36
N ALA A 243 -12.17 16.73 -13.42
CA ALA A 243 -12.77 15.70 -14.25
C ALA A 243 -12.49 16.07 -15.72
N SER A 244 -11.63 15.30 -16.37
CA SER A 244 -11.21 15.54 -17.75
C SER A 244 -11.61 14.34 -18.60
N LEU A 245 -12.40 14.56 -19.65
CA LEU A 245 -13.05 13.51 -20.46
C LEU A 245 -14.17 12.75 -19.71
N PRO A 246 -15.17 12.17 -20.43
CA PRO A 246 -16.36 11.57 -19.81
C PRO A 246 -16.09 10.39 -18.86
N THR A 247 -14.97 9.68 -19.04
CA THR A 247 -14.59 8.50 -18.23
C THR A 247 -14.05 8.88 -16.85
N TYR A 248 -13.62 10.13 -16.65
CA TYR A 248 -13.00 10.57 -15.41
C TYR A 248 -13.91 11.51 -14.64
N VAL A 249 -14.04 11.27 -13.33
CA VAL A 249 -15.07 11.89 -12.50
C VAL A 249 -14.52 12.91 -11.50
N GLY A 250 -13.23 13.20 -11.54
CA GLY A 250 -12.59 14.04 -10.52
C GLY A 250 -12.42 13.27 -9.22
N ARG A 251 -12.73 13.89 -8.08
CA ARG A 251 -12.64 13.22 -6.77
C ARG A 251 -13.75 12.15 -6.63
N ILE A 252 -13.36 10.91 -6.37
CA ILE A 252 -14.28 9.82 -6.07
C ILE A 252 -14.62 9.87 -4.56
N ALA A 253 -15.86 10.18 -4.23
CA ALA A 253 -16.32 10.23 -2.84
C ALA A 253 -16.41 8.82 -2.22
N GLY A 254 -15.97 8.67 -0.98
CA GLY A 254 -16.12 7.43 -0.20
C GLY A 254 -15.29 6.24 -0.68
N CYS A 255 -14.34 6.44 -1.60
CA CYS A 255 -13.45 5.38 -2.02
C CYS A 255 -12.34 5.14 -0.96
N THR A 256 -11.74 3.95 -0.98
CA THR A 256 -10.55 3.62 -0.20
C THR A 256 -9.55 2.95 -1.14
N PRO A 257 -8.28 3.39 -1.18
CA PRO A 257 -7.25 2.71 -1.97
C PRO A 257 -7.12 1.24 -1.59
N GLU A 258 -6.97 0.38 -2.60
CA GLU A 258 -7.07 -1.09 -2.46
C GLU A 258 -5.93 -1.71 -1.65
N HIS A 259 -4.71 -1.19 -1.80
CA HIS A 259 -3.54 -1.68 -1.09
C HIS A 259 -3.14 -0.73 0.04
N ALA A 260 -2.37 -1.24 0.99
CA ALA A 260 -1.84 -0.46 2.11
C ALA A 260 -0.33 -0.68 2.31
N THR A 261 0.33 -1.31 1.34
CA THR A 261 1.74 -1.69 1.38
C THR A 261 2.48 -1.22 0.14
N MET A 262 3.81 -1.36 0.18
CA MET A 262 4.62 -1.40 -1.03
C MET A 262 4.76 -2.86 -1.49
N PRO A 263 4.81 -3.12 -2.82
CA PRO A 263 5.05 -4.46 -3.33
C PRO A 263 6.36 -5.07 -2.85
N VAL A 264 6.40 -6.40 -2.76
CA VAL A 264 7.55 -7.18 -2.29
C VAL A 264 8.26 -7.90 -3.43
N PHE A 265 9.57 -8.09 -3.28
CA PHE A 265 10.43 -8.88 -4.17
C PHE A 265 11.07 -10.01 -3.37
N ASP A 266 11.22 -11.17 -4.00
CA ASP A 266 11.93 -12.31 -3.42
C ASP A 266 13.40 -12.28 -3.85
N LYS A 267 14.20 -11.50 -3.13
CA LYS A 267 15.63 -11.31 -3.43
C LYS A 267 16.38 -12.64 -3.25
N GLU A 268 16.03 -13.40 -2.23
CA GLU A 268 16.65 -14.69 -1.91
C GLU A 268 16.46 -15.71 -3.04
N ALA A 269 15.23 -15.87 -3.53
CA ALA A 269 14.97 -16.79 -4.64
C ALA A 269 15.68 -16.34 -5.93
N PHE A 270 15.70 -15.03 -6.21
CA PHE A 270 16.40 -14.49 -7.37
C PHE A 270 17.90 -14.77 -7.30
N ILE A 271 18.56 -14.45 -6.19
CA ILE A 271 19.99 -14.69 -6.02
C ILE A 271 20.31 -16.19 -6.10
N SER A 272 19.48 -17.04 -5.48
CA SER A 272 19.66 -18.49 -5.53
C SER A 272 19.63 -19.04 -6.96
N LYS A 273 18.72 -18.54 -7.81
CA LYS A 273 18.66 -18.86 -9.24
C LYS A 273 19.94 -18.44 -9.98
N ILE A 274 20.46 -17.24 -9.70
CA ILE A 274 21.70 -16.74 -10.32
C ILE A 274 22.89 -17.60 -9.89
N LYS A 275 23.06 -17.87 -8.58
CA LYS A 275 24.15 -18.70 -8.04
C LYS A 275 24.19 -20.10 -8.67
N ALA A 276 23.03 -20.68 -8.94
CA ALA A 276 22.94 -22.02 -9.50
C ALA A 276 23.49 -22.12 -10.93
N THR A 277 23.64 -20.99 -11.64
CA THR A 277 23.93 -20.98 -13.09
C THR A 277 25.17 -20.19 -13.48
N THR A 278 25.78 -19.42 -12.59
CA THR A 278 27.00 -18.65 -12.88
C THR A 278 27.97 -18.58 -11.70
N THR A 279 29.24 -18.33 -12.01
CA THR A 279 30.21 -17.79 -11.07
C THR A 279 30.21 -16.26 -11.07
N ARG A 280 30.72 -15.65 -9.99
CA ARG A 280 30.87 -14.20 -9.87
C ARG A 280 31.93 -13.68 -10.84
N LYS A 281 31.61 -12.61 -11.58
CA LYS A 281 32.54 -11.90 -12.48
C LYS A 281 32.77 -10.50 -11.96
N THR A 282 33.98 -9.96 -12.10
CA THR A 282 34.23 -8.55 -11.76
C THR A 282 33.68 -7.64 -12.86
N ALA A 283 33.25 -6.42 -12.50
CA ALA A 283 32.77 -5.42 -13.45
C ALA A 283 33.80 -5.09 -14.53
N ALA A 284 35.10 -5.23 -14.23
CA ALA A 284 36.18 -5.09 -15.20
C ALA A 284 36.08 -6.05 -16.40
N SER A 285 35.34 -7.16 -16.26
CA SER A 285 35.04 -8.09 -17.35
C SER A 285 34.09 -7.49 -18.40
N PHE A 286 33.46 -6.36 -18.11
CA PHE A 286 32.44 -5.71 -18.94
C PHE A 286 32.84 -4.28 -19.34
N ASN A 287 34.13 -4.04 -19.56
CA ASN A 287 34.64 -2.73 -19.92
C ASN A 287 34.59 -2.48 -21.44
N CYS A 288 34.24 -1.24 -21.81
CA CYS A 288 34.45 -0.75 -23.16
C CYS A 288 35.90 -0.28 -23.32
N THR A 289 36.69 -1.03 -24.08
CA THR A 289 38.14 -0.85 -24.26
C THR A 289 38.54 0.05 -25.42
N THR A 290 37.67 0.28 -26.42
CA THR A 290 38.02 1.14 -27.57
C THR A 290 37.49 2.55 -27.37
N THR A 291 38.38 3.52 -27.48
CA THR A 291 38.08 4.94 -27.28
C THR A 291 37.28 5.55 -28.43
N TYR A 292 37.55 5.16 -29.67
CA TYR A 292 37.04 5.85 -30.88
C TYR A 292 36.08 5.01 -31.74
N ALA A 293 35.62 3.86 -31.25
CA ALA A 293 34.62 3.05 -31.93
C ALA A 293 33.50 2.67 -30.98
N LYS A 294 32.27 2.62 -31.53
CA LYS A 294 31.10 2.13 -30.80
C LYS A 294 31.32 0.67 -30.43
N GLN A 295 31.10 0.33 -29.17
CA GLN A 295 31.25 -1.04 -28.67
C GLN A 295 29.95 -1.59 -28.14
N TYR A 296 29.78 -2.90 -28.33
CA TYR A 296 28.70 -3.69 -27.76
C TYR A 296 29.31 -4.74 -26.84
N ILE A 297 28.97 -4.68 -25.56
CA ILE A 297 29.38 -5.68 -24.58
C ILE A 297 28.16 -6.50 -24.20
N ASP A 298 28.25 -7.81 -24.38
CA ASP A 298 27.19 -8.73 -24.01
C ASP A 298 27.28 -9.02 -22.52
N ILE A 299 26.18 -8.80 -21.81
CA ILE A 299 25.99 -9.28 -20.45
C ILE A 299 25.21 -10.59 -20.56
N PRO A 300 25.85 -11.75 -20.32
CA PRO A 300 25.18 -13.05 -20.43
C PRO A 300 23.99 -13.17 -19.49
N ALA A 301 23.04 -14.03 -19.83
CA ALA A 301 21.94 -14.37 -18.93
C ALA A 301 22.46 -14.93 -17.61
N ASN A 302 21.73 -14.64 -16.53
CA ASN A 302 22.03 -15.05 -15.17
C ASN A 302 23.43 -14.63 -14.70
N SER A 303 23.87 -13.41 -15.02
CA SER A 303 25.20 -12.92 -14.62
C SER A 303 25.22 -12.40 -13.19
N TRP A 304 26.27 -12.75 -12.43
CA TRP A 304 26.62 -12.11 -11.16
C TRP A 304 27.83 -11.21 -11.36
N ILE A 305 27.64 -9.90 -11.19
CA ILE A 305 28.68 -8.88 -11.41
C ILE A 305 29.09 -8.25 -10.08
N GLN A 306 30.40 -8.22 -9.83
CA GLN A 306 31.01 -7.60 -8.66
C GLN A 306 31.63 -6.25 -8.99
N GLY A 307 31.23 -5.20 -8.27
CA GLY A 307 31.65 -3.82 -8.45
C GLY A 307 30.65 -2.97 -9.22
N ASN A 308 31.07 -1.74 -9.54
CA ASN A 308 30.22 -0.77 -10.25
C ASN A 308 30.25 -1.03 -11.75
N LEU A 309 29.08 -0.99 -12.37
CA LEU A 309 28.92 -1.18 -13.80
C LEU A 309 28.64 0.17 -14.47
N THR A 310 29.39 0.51 -15.52
CA THR A 310 29.25 1.78 -16.24
C THR A 310 29.60 1.58 -17.71
N PRO A 311 28.64 1.70 -18.66
CA PRO A 311 28.94 1.64 -20.07
C PRO A 311 29.56 2.96 -20.51
N ASN A 312 30.87 3.11 -20.34
CA ASN A 312 31.60 4.33 -20.66
C ASN A 312 32.69 4.08 -21.72
N ASN A 313 32.64 4.85 -22.81
CA ASN A 313 33.78 5.20 -23.67
C ASN A 313 33.43 6.50 -24.45
N LEU A 314 34.41 7.11 -25.11
CA LEU A 314 34.19 8.37 -25.85
C LEU A 314 33.30 8.21 -27.11
N ALA A 315 33.25 7.00 -27.69
CA ALA A 315 32.57 6.72 -28.96
C ALA A 315 31.20 6.02 -28.84
N GLY A 316 30.72 5.77 -27.62
CA GLY A 316 29.47 5.06 -27.35
C GLY A 316 29.70 3.60 -26.91
N CYS A 317 29.19 3.27 -25.73
CA CYS A 317 29.31 1.94 -25.13
C CYS A 317 27.90 1.41 -24.86
N VAL A 318 27.60 0.23 -25.41
CA VAL A 318 26.28 -0.37 -25.31
C VAL A 318 26.37 -1.71 -24.59
N PHE A 319 25.72 -1.84 -23.45
CA PHE A 319 25.54 -3.13 -22.78
C PHE A 319 24.28 -3.81 -23.32
N ARG A 320 24.45 -5.03 -23.85
CA ARG A 320 23.35 -5.88 -24.35
C ARG A 320 22.99 -6.91 -23.29
N LEU A 321 21.80 -6.77 -22.71
CA LEU A 321 21.29 -7.66 -21.67
C LEU A 321 20.68 -8.90 -22.30
N LYS A 322 21.28 -10.07 -22.07
CA LYS A 322 20.76 -11.36 -22.57
C LYS A 322 19.89 -12.12 -21.57
N GLY A 323 19.63 -11.55 -20.40
CA GLY A 323 18.81 -12.17 -19.36
C GLY A 323 19.01 -11.49 -18.01
N ASP A 324 18.71 -12.23 -16.94
CA ASP A 324 18.73 -11.72 -15.57
C ASP A 324 20.16 -11.41 -15.10
N VAL A 325 20.30 -10.37 -14.28
CA VAL A 325 21.59 -9.90 -13.77
C VAL A 325 21.48 -9.57 -12.29
N TYR A 326 22.46 -10.00 -11.51
CA TYR A 326 22.69 -9.51 -10.15
C TYR A 326 23.95 -8.65 -10.11
N LEU A 327 23.87 -7.46 -9.53
CA LEU A 327 24.95 -6.48 -9.44
C LEU A 327 25.17 -6.07 -7.97
N ASP A 328 26.33 -6.35 -7.40
CA ASP A 328 26.60 -5.99 -5.99
C ASP A 328 27.02 -4.52 -5.78
N GLY A 329 27.16 -3.74 -6.86
CA GLY A 329 27.52 -2.32 -6.85
C GLY A 329 26.50 -1.41 -7.54
N ASN A 330 26.96 -0.21 -7.91
CA ASN A 330 26.15 0.80 -8.57
C ASN A 330 26.07 0.58 -10.09
N LEU A 331 24.99 1.06 -10.69
CA LEU A 331 24.82 1.15 -12.14
C LEU A 331 24.84 2.62 -12.56
N THR A 332 25.75 3.02 -13.43
CA THR A 332 25.78 4.39 -13.95
C THR A 332 25.59 4.36 -15.45
N ILE A 333 24.63 5.11 -15.99
CA ILE A 333 24.49 5.35 -17.43
C ILE A 333 25.02 6.76 -17.70
N PRO A 334 26.23 6.89 -18.31
CA PRO A 334 26.80 8.18 -18.68
C PRO A 334 26.17 8.74 -19.97
N ASP A 335 26.58 9.94 -20.39
CA ASP A 335 26.14 10.66 -21.59
C ASP A 335 26.15 9.88 -22.90
N ARG A 336 27.06 8.92 -23.04
CA ARG A 336 27.23 8.12 -24.28
C ARG A 336 27.02 6.63 -24.03
N GLY A 337 26.56 6.29 -22.83
CA GLY A 337 26.26 4.93 -22.44
C GLY A 337 24.85 4.54 -22.82
N ALA A 338 24.67 3.29 -23.23
CA ALA A 338 23.36 2.71 -23.36
C ALA A 338 23.31 1.30 -22.77
N ILE A 339 22.12 0.94 -22.33
CA ILE A 339 21.77 -0.43 -22.00
C ILE A 339 20.58 -0.80 -22.88
N VAL A 340 20.66 -1.94 -23.55
CA VAL A 340 19.59 -2.43 -24.42
C VAL A 340 19.26 -3.87 -24.04
N VAL A 341 17.98 -4.19 -24.03
CA VAL A 341 17.53 -5.59 -23.99
C VAL A 341 17.93 -6.24 -25.31
N ASP A 342 18.62 -7.37 -25.27
CA ASP A 342 19.07 -8.06 -26.47
C ASP A 342 17.91 -8.77 -27.18
N GLU A 343 17.98 -8.89 -28.51
CA GLU A 343 16.94 -9.56 -29.30
C GLU A 343 16.79 -11.05 -28.94
N SER A 344 17.87 -11.70 -28.48
CA SER A 344 17.83 -13.11 -28.05
C SER A 344 16.91 -13.37 -26.86
N VAL A 345 16.52 -12.32 -26.13
CA VAL A 345 15.60 -12.40 -24.99
C VAL A 345 14.14 -12.57 -25.44
N GLY A 346 13.81 -12.20 -26.68
CA GLY A 346 12.45 -12.26 -27.22
C GLY A 346 11.47 -11.43 -26.38
N THR A 347 10.35 -12.03 -25.99
CA THR A 347 9.29 -11.38 -25.18
C THR A 347 9.47 -11.53 -23.65
N ARG A 348 10.52 -12.23 -23.19
CA ARG A 348 10.74 -12.49 -21.76
C ARG A 348 11.44 -11.30 -21.11
N ARG A 349 10.80 -10.61 -20.17
CA ARG A 349 11.48 -9.49 -19.48
C ARG A 349 12.65 -9.97 -18.62
N PRO A 350 13.88 -9.46 -18.82
CA PRO A 350 14.99 -9.73 -17.91
C PRO A 350 14.88 -8.85 -16.66
N THR A 351 15.36 -9.36 -15.53
CA THR A 351 15.43 -8.60 -14.27
C THR A 351 16.88 -8.29 -13.90
N ILE A 352 17.18 -7.03 -13.61
CA ILE A 352 18.42 -6.59 -12.97
C ILE A 352 18.12 -6.33 -11.50
N VAL A 353 18.77 -7.06 -10.61
CA VAL A 353 18.73 -6.81 -9.17
C VAL A 353 20.07 -6.24 -8.75
N MET A 354 20.05 -5.10 -8.05
CA MET A 354 21.28 -4.46 -7.61
C MET A 354 21.25 -4.01 -6.15
N ASN A 355 22.39 -4.08 -5.49
CA ASN A 355 22.57 -3.55 -4.14
C ASN A 355 22.83 -2.04 -4.16
N GLY A 356 23.43 -1.52 -5.24
CA GLY A 356 23.76 -0.10 -5.35
C GLY A 356 22.66 0.78 -5.92
N LYS A 357 22.99 2.07 -6.05
CA LYS A 357 22.15 3.07 -6.71
C LYS A 357 22.36 3.08 -8.22
N MET A 358 21.36 3.60 -8.92
CA MET A 358 21.42 3.91 -10.34
C MET A 358 21.58 5.41 -10.55
N ASN A 359 22.61 5.80 -11.29
CA ASN A 359 22.82 7.20 -11.68
C ASN A 359 22.66 7.35 -13.19
N ILE A 360 21.83 8.30 -13.59
CA ILE A 360 21.73 8.75 -14.97
C ILE A 360 22.39 10.12 -15.01
N SER A 361 23.52 10.21 -15.70
CA SER A 361 24.33 11.43 -15.76
C SER A 361 24.52 11.85 -17.21
N TYR A 362 24.27 13.13 -17.48
CA TYR A 362 24.56 13.76 -18.76
C TYR A 362 25.41 15.03 -18.53
N PRO A 363 26.67 15.10 -18.98
CA PRO A 363 27.38 16.36 -19.12
C PRO A 363 26.65 17.35 -20.04
N ALA A 364 26.59 18.60 -19.59
CA ALA A 364 25.84 19.72 -20.18
C ALA A 364 26.29 20.15 -21.60
N VAL A 365 27.37 19.59 -22.15
CA VAL A 365 27.97 20.12 -23.38
C VAL A 365 28.70 18.96 -24.05
N PHE A 366 28.20 18.42 -25.16
CA PHE A 366 28.96 17.90 -26.31
C PHE A 366 28.06 17.03 -27.22
N MET A 367 27.51 17.70 -28.24
CA MET A 367 27.30 17.24 -29.62
C MET A 367 26.69 15.83 -29.83
N SER A 368 25.42 15.84 -30.24
CA SER A 368 24.81 14.87 -31.18
C SER A 368 25.20 13.41 -30.97
N ALA A 369 24.79 12.80 -29.86
CA ALA A 369 24.40 11.40 -29.95
C ALA A 369 23.13 11.39 -30.82
N PRO A 370 23.07 10.64 -31.93
CA PRO A 370 21.84 10.49 -32.70
C PRO A 370 20.68 10.12 -31.77
N GLU A 371 19.50 10.70 -32.00
CA GLU A 371 18.27 10.30 -31.28
C GLU A 371 18.20 8.77 -31.21
N GLY A 372 17.96 8.24 -30.01
CA GLY A 372 17.87 6.80 -29.76
C GLY A 372 19.13 6.10 -29.27
N GLN A 373 20.27 6.80 -29.08
CA GLN A 373 21.53 6.15 -28.70
C GLN A 373 21.93 6.20 -27.22
N VAL A 374 21.24 6.97 -26.38
CA VAL A 374 21.57 7.13 -24.96
C VAL A 374 20.37 6.71 -24.11
N GLY A 375 20.64 6.00 -23.02
CA GLY A 375 19.63 5.57 -22.05
C GLY A 375 19.41 4.06 -22.01
N PHE A 376 18.20 3.66 -21.63
CA PHE A 376 17.82 2.26 -21.44
C PHE A 376 16.71 1.90 -22.44
N LYS A 377 16.95 0.98 -23.37
CA LYS A 377 16.01 0.67 -24.46
C LYS A 377 15.49 -0.76 -24.43
N ALA A 378 14.25 -0.90 -24.86
CA ALA A 378 13.63 -2.19 -25.15
C ALA A 378 14.25 -2.80 -26.41
N ASN A 379 14.05 -4.10 -26.60
CA ASN A 379 14.35 -4.76 -27.87
C ASN A 379 13.26 -4.50 -28.92
N SER A 380 13.43 -5.03 -30.13
CA SER A 380 12.47 -4.86 -31.23
C SER A 380 11.06 -5.43 -30.95
N PHE A 381 10.92 -6.34 -29.99
CA PHE A 381 9.64 -6.88 -29.52
C PHE A 381 8.92 -5.95 -28.53
N GLY A 382 9.54 -4.84 -28.12
CA GLY A 382 9.05 -3.98 -27.05
C GLY A 382 9.30 -4.53 -25.64
N THR A 383 10.17 -5.54 -25.50
CA THR A 383 10.52 -6.12 -24.20
C THR A 383 11.43 -5.19 -23.43
N THR A 384 10.97 -4.76 -22.26
CA THR A 384 11.72 -3.95 -21.29
C THR A 384 12.41 -4.84 -20.26
N ALA A 385 13.31 -4.27 -19.47
CA ALA A 385 13.87 -4.88 -18.28
C ALA A 385 13.23 -4.33 -17.00
N ASP A 386 13.14 -5.15 -15.97
CA ASP A 386 12.83 -4.68 -14.62
C ASP A 386 14.14 -4.46 -13.86
N VAL A 387 14.30 -3.29 -13.24
CA VAL A 387 15.49 -2.93 -12.47
C VAL A 387 15.08 -2.70 -11.03
N ILE A 388 15.58 -3.52 -10.12
CA ILE A 388 15.23 -3.50 -8.70
C ILE A 388 16.48 -3.11 -7.90
N SER A 389 16.45 -1.96 -7.25
CA SER A 389 17.52 -1.49 -6.37
C SER A 389 17.19 -1.74 -4.91
N PHE A 390 18.15 -2.33 -4.19
CA PHE A 390 18.14 -2.50 -2.75
C PHE A 390 18.95 -1.43 -2.01
N PHE A 391 19.35 -0.36 -2.70
CA PHE A 391 20.11 0.73 -2.09
C PHE A 391 19.37 1.31 -0.89
N SER A 392 20.06 1.37 0.24
CA SER A 392 19.52 1.77 1.53
C SER A 392 20.62 2.40 2.39
N ASN A 393 20.22 3.14 3.42
CA ASN A 393 21.09 3.64 4.48
C ASN A 393 21.66 2.51 5.35
N ASN A 394 21.00 1.35 5.36
CA ASN A 394 21.41 0.19 6.12
C ASN A 394 22.17 -0.78 5.21
N ASN A 395 23.51 -0.75 5.31
CA ASN A 395 24.38 -1.58 4.48
C ASN A 395 24.12 -3.08 4.67
N SER A 396 23.78 -3.53 5.90
CA SER A 396 23.51 -4.94 6.16
C SER A 396 22.28 -5.44 5.39
N CYS A 397 21.22 -4.64 5.34
CA CYS A 397 20.04 -4.88 4.52
C CYS A 397 20.32 -4.92 3.03
N MET A 398 21.07 -3.91 2.59
CA MET A 398 21.36 -3.70 1.18
C MET A 398 22.11 -4.91 0.60
N ILE A 399 23.07 -5.46 1.35
CA ILE A 399 23.90 -6.60 0.89
C ILE A 399 23.33 -7.96 1.27
N ASP A 400 22.34 -8.03 2.16
CA ASP A 400 21.75 -9.31 2.58
C ASP A 400 21.19 -10.06 1.36
N GLU A 401 21.61 -11.30 1.21
CA GLU A 401 21.22 -12.17 0.12
C GLU A 401 19.97 -12.99 0.46
N HIS A 402 19.54 -12.99 1.73
CA HIS A 402 18.40 -13.74 2.26
C HIS A 402 17.18 -12.86 2.57
N SER A 403 17.31 -11.53 2.48
CA SER A 403 16.25 -10.58 2.79
C SER A 403 16.22 -9.44 1.76
N PRO A 404 15.02 -9.03 1.29
CA PRO A 404 13.71 -9.60 1.58
C PRO A 404 13.48 -10.96 0.91
N SER A 405 12.68 -11.80 1.57
CA SER A 405 12.18 -13.07 1.06
C SER A 405 10.69 -13.23 1.37
N LEU A 406 10.17 -14.41 1.06
CA LEU A 406 8.77 -14.78 1.28
C LEU A 406 8.41 -14.87 2.76
N THR A 407 9.39 -15.19 3.59
CA THR A 407 9.25 -15.42 5.02
C THR A 407 9.90 -14.32 5.85
N SER A 408 10.83 -13.54 5.26
CA SER A 408 11.51 -12.42 5.91
C SER A 408 11.21 -11.12 5.17
N SER A 409 10.48 -10.19 5.82
CA SER A 409 10.01 -8.95 5.19
C SER A 409 10.78 -7.70 5.59
N GLY A 410 11.64 -7.78 6.59
CA GLY A 410 12.30 -6.61 7.14
C GLY A 410 13.65 -6.96 7.69
N CYS A 411 14.68 -6.37 7.09
CA CYS A 411 15.97 -6.17 7.73
C CYS A 411 16.09 -4.71 8.23
N LEU A 412 15.24 -3.78 7.73
CA LEU A 412 15.30 -2.36 8.06
C LEU A 412 14.66 -2.10 9.42
N SER A 413 15.34 -1.32 10.25
CA SER A 413 14.72 -0.75 11.45
C SER A 413 13.63 0.26 11.07
N LYS A 414 12.76 0.62 12.02
CA LYS A 414 11.74 1.66 11.81
C LYS A 414 12.35 3.01 11.44
N GLN A 415 13.54 3.32 11.97
CA GLN A 415 14.24 4.57 11.64
C GLN A 415 14.78 4.52 10.21
N ASP A 416 15.39 3.40 9.80
CA ASP A 416 15.90 3.24 8.42
C ASP A 416 14.78 3.35 7.39
N GLN A 417 13.64 2.80 7.73
CA GLN A 417 12.39 2.88 7.00
C GLN A 417 11.90 4.35 6.84
N LYS A 418 11.96 5.17 7.90
CA LYS A 418 11.66 6.61 7.83
C LYS A 418 12.67 7.37 6.99
N ASP A 419 13.95 7.08 7.15
CA ASP A 419 15.04 7.74 6.42
C ASP A 419 14.98 7.42 4.91
N SER A 420 14.59 6.19 4.59
CA SER A 420 14.28 5.73 3.25
C SER A 420 13.12 6.51 2.61
N ALA A 421 12.06 6.77 3.39
CA ALA A 421 10.91 7.57 2.95
C ALA A 421 11.16 9.08 2.92
N SER A 422 12.14 9.61 3.66
CA SER A 422 12.40 11.05 3.72
C SER A 422 13.09 11.61 2.49
N GLY A 423 13.72 10.77 1.66
CA GLY A 423 14.41 11.17 0.43
C GLY A 423 15.93 11.29 0.55
N SER A 424 16.50 10.99 1.72
CA SER A 424 17.95 11.03 1.96
C SER A 424 18.74 9.99 1.18
N PHE A 425 18.08 8.95 0.67
CA PHE A 425 18.72 7.82 -0.02
C PHE A 425 18.05 7.60 -1.37
N ALA A 426 18.57 8.25 -2.40
CA ALA A 426 18.07 8.11 -3.77
C ALA A 426 18.71 6.88 -4.43
N ALA A 427 17.90 5.84 -4.65
CA ALA A 427 18.28 4.64 -5.38
C ALA A 427 18.29 4.87 -6.89
N LEU A 428 17.52 5.85 -7.38
CA LEU A 428 17.62 6.38 -8.73
C LEU A 428 17.84 7.89 -8.66
N GLU A 429 18.94 8.34 -9.24
CA GLU A 429 19.25 9.74 -9.43
C GLU A 429 19.28 10.05 -10.92
N CYS A 430 18.42 10.98 -11.35
CA CYS A 430 18.45 11.52 -12.70
C CYS A 430 18.86 12.99 -12.67
N TRP A 431 20.11 13.29 -13.06
CA TRP A 431 20.59 14.67 -13.16
C TRP A 431 21.22 14.92 -14.53
N SER A 432 20.65 15.87 -15.27
CA SER A 432 20.96 16.14 -16.68
C SER A 432 20.44 17.53 -17.07
N PRO A 433 21.21 18.61 -16.81
CA PRO A 433 20.80 19.96 -17.17
C PRO A 433 20.52 20.07 -18.68
N GLY A 434 19.26 20.29 -19.05
CA GLY A 434 18.83 20.65 -20.41
C GLY A 434 18.46 19.50 -21.36
N TYR A 435 18.48 18.23 -20.92
CA TYR A 435 18.22 17.10 -21.82
C TYR A 435 17.24 16.04 -21.30
N SER A 436 16.51 15.51 -22.29
CA SER A 436 15.80 14.24 -22.39
C SER A 436 16.48 12.95 -21.92
N SER A 437 16.22 12.39 -20.74
CA SER A 437 16.62 10.99 -20.48
C SER A 437 15.54 10.02 -20.98
N ASP A 438 15.90 9.10 -21.87
CA ASP A 438 14.97 8.08 -22.39
C ASP A 438 15.36 6.68 -21.92
N LEU A 439 14.66 6.26 -20.86
CA LEU A 439 14.73 4.96 -20.19
C LEU A 439 13.47 4.13 -20.50
N SER A 440 12.87 4.30 -21.68
CA SER A 440 11.68 3.56 -22.14
C SER A 440 11.82 2.03 -22.07
N GLY A 441 13.04 1.51 -22.09
CA GLY A 441 13.35 0.09 -21.94
C GLY A 441 13.35 -0.44 -20.51
N MET A 442 12.98 0.36 -19.51
CA MET A 442 13.15 0.02 -18.09
C MET A 442 11.90 0.30 -17.26
N SER A 443 11.52 -0.66 -16.41
CA SER A 443 10.74 -0.41 -15.19
C SER A 443 11.70 -0.33 -14.01
N PHE A 444 11.65 0.70 -13.18
CA PHE A 444 12.57 0.84 -12.04
C PHE A 444 11.84 0.75 -10.71
N TYR A 445 12.35 -0.05 -9.77
CA TYR A 445 11.81 -0.19 -8.42
C TYR A 445 12.91 0.01 -7.36
N ALA A 446 12.85 1.10 -6.61
CA ALA A 446 13.64 1.32 -5.42
C ALA A 446 12.96 0.62 -4.23
N TYR A 447 13.45 -0.55 -3.84
CA TYR A 447 12.83 -1.35 -2.80
C TYR A 447 12.85 -0.62 -1.43
N PHE A 448 14.04 -0.16 -1.05
CA PHE A 448 14.27 0.61 0.16
C PHE A 448 14.46 2.10 -0.12
N GLY A 449 15.04 2.48 -1.26
CA GLY A 449 15.36 3.88 -1.53
C GLY A 449 14.21 4.73 -2.07
N SER A 450 14.56 5.97 -2.36
CA SER A 450 13.75 6.96 -3.07
C SER A 450 14.20 7.14 -4.51
N ILE A 451 13.41 7.86 -5.30
CA ILE A 451 13.74 8.31 -6.65
C ILE A 451 13.81 9.82 -6.62
N ASN A 452 14.92 10.37 -7.11
CA ASN A 452 15.14 11.80 -7.23
C ASN A 452 15.56 12.13 -8.67
N CYS A 453 14.69 12.81 -9.41
CA CYS A 453 14.97 13.14 -10.80
C CYS A 453 14.63 14.61 -11.07
N SER A 454 15.62 15.35 -11.55
CA SER A 454 15.53 16.80 -11.71
C SER A 454 15.32 17.29 -13.15
N HIS A 455 15.03 16.39 -14.10
CA HIS A 455 14.84 16.69 -15.53
C HIS A 455 14.02 15.65 -16.26
N ASN A 456 13.42 16.05 -17.39
CA ASN A 456 12.52 15.25 -18.21
C ASN A 456 12.98 13.80 -18.38
N LEU A 457 12.12 12.89 -17.93
CA LEU A 457 12.39 11.46 -17.92
C LEU A 457 11.28 10.73 -18.67
N LYS A 458 11.65 9.89 -19.63
CA LYS A 458 10.76 8.88 -20.21
C LYS A 458 11.14 7.52 -19.64
N ILE A 459 10.21 6.82 -19.03
CA ILE A 459 10.46 5.50 -18.42
C ILE A 459 9.20 4.64 -18.51
N GLN A 460 9.34 3.31 -18.56
CA GLN A 460 8.17 2.42 -18.62
C GLN A 460 7.30 2.59 -17.39
N SER A 461 7.90 2.38 -16.22
CA SER A 461 7.24 2.47 -14.92
C SER A 461 8.27 2.74 -13.83
N VAL A 462 7.85 3.34 -12.73
CA VAL A 462 8.77 3.71 -11.67
C VAL A 462 8.12 3.51 -10.29
N GLY A 463 8.87 3.00 -9.32
CA GLY A 463 8.38 2.90 -7.95
C GLY A 463 9.48 3.00 -6.91
N GLY A 464 9.14 3.54 -5.74
CA GLY A 464 10.09 3.70 -4.65
C GLY A 464 9.45 4.23 -3.38
N GLN A 465 10.19 4.27 -2.26
CA GLN A 465 9.64 4.76 -0.98
C GLN A 465 9.19 6.22 -1.03
N ARG A 466 9.87 7.03 -1.84
CA ARG A 466 9.51 8.40 -2.18
C ARG A 466 9.84 8.64 -3.65
N ILE A 467 9.00 9.41 -4.33
CA ILE A 467 9.30 9.92 -5.67
C ILE A 467 9.32 11.43 -5.59
N TYR A 468 10.49 12.01 -5.87
CA TYR A 468 10.72 13.44 -5.87
C TYR A 468 11.10 13.90 -7.28
N LEU A 469 10.30 14.81 -7.82
CA LEU A 469 10.52 15.44 -9.12
C LEU A 469 10.71 16.94 -8.90
N ASN A 470 11.73 17.51 -9.53
CA ASN A 470 12.05 18.93 -9.45
C ASN A 470 12.40 19.43 -10.86
N TYR A 471 11.73 20.45 -11.41
CA TYR A 471 11.95 20.90 -12.80
C TYR A 471 11.87 19.77 -13.86
N ASN A 472 10.94 18.82 -13.68
CA ASN A 472 10.92 17.57 -14.43
C ASN A 472 9.54 17.17 -14.97
N ASP A 473 9.45 16.90 -16.26
CA ASP A 473 8.35 16.12 -16.84
C ASP A 473 8.67 14.61 -16.86
N LEU A 474 8.05 13.86 -15.95
CA LEU A 474 8.04 12.41 -15.95
C LEU A 474 6.96 11.90 -16.92
N THR A 475 7.38 11.21 -17.96
CA THR A 475 6.50 10.51 -18.91
C THR A 475 6.60 9.02 -18.69
N LEU A 476 5.52 8.41 -18.21
CA LEU A 476 5.37 6.99 -18.03
C LEU A 476 4.85 6.34 -19.31
N LEU A 477 5.46 5.24 -19.73
CA LEU A 477 5.19 4.60 -21.02
C LEU A 477 4.41 3.28 -20.92
N ASP A 478 3.89 2.92 -19.75
CA ASP A 478 3.19 1.64 -19.56
C ASP A 478 1.81 1.60 -20.24
N THR A 479 1.83 1.29 -21.53
CA THR A 479 0.63 1.02 -22.35
C THR A 479 0.09 -0.39 -22.18
N THR A 480 0.82 -1.28 -21.50
CA THR A 480 0.51 -2.71 -21.41
C THR A 480 -0.14 -3.11 -20.10
N GLY A 481 -0.09 -2.25 -19.07
CA GLY A 481 -0.50 -2.59 -17.70
C GLY A 481 0.38 -3.67 -17.06
N ARG A 482 1.56 -3.90 -17.63
CA ARG A 482 2.55 -4.93 -17.25
C ARG A 482 3.77 -4.30 -16.58
N ALA A 483 3.60 -3.14 -15.96
CA ALA A 483 4.59 -2.61 -15.04
C ALA A 483 4.97 -3.68 -14.03
N PHE A 484 6.25 -4.06 -14.01
CA PHE A 484 6.80 -5.05 -13.09
C PHE A 484 6.23 -6.49 -13.20
N ASP A 485 5.73 -6.86 -14.38
CA ASP A 485 5.13 -8.17 -14.71
C ASP A 485 6.14 -9.32 -14.53
N GLY A 486 6.17 -9.90 -13.32
CA GLY A 486 7.04 -11.00 -12.89
C GLY A 486 8.06 -10.65 -11.80
N GLY A 487 8.18 -9.36 -11.46
CA GLY A 487 9.22 -8.84 -10.58
C GLY A 487 8.76 -8.46 -9.17
N ILE A 488 7.51 -8.03 -8.95
CA ILE A 488 7.05 -7.66 -7.59
C ILE A 488 5.58 -8.00 -7.38
N TRP A 489 5.20 -8.15 -6.11
CA TRP A 489 3.89 -8.68 -5.71
C TRP A 489 3.28 -7.84 -4.58
N TRP A 490 1.97 -7.57 -4.66
CA TRP A 490 1.21 -7.16 -3.49
C TRP A 490 1.22 -8.29 -2.46
N ARG A 491 1.38 -7.89 -1.20
CA ARG A 491 1.27 -8.77 -0.05
C ARG A 491 -0.01 -8.42 0.68
N ASP A 492 -0.97 -9.32 0.61
CA ASP A 492 -2.24 -9.21 1.32
C ASP A 492 -2.43 -10.42 2.22
N TYR A 493 -3.02 -10.24 3.39
CA TYR A 493 -3.41 -11.34 4.27
C TYR A 493 -4.86 -11.77 3.98
N LYS A 494 -5.08 -13.08 3.82
CA LYS A 494 -6.42 -13.69 3.74
C LYS A 494 -6.68 -14.63 4.91
N VAL A 495 -7.92 -14.60 5.39
CA VAL A 495 -8.40 -15.55 6.40
C VAL A 495 -8.38 -16.96 5.83
N VAL A 496 -7.71 -17.86 6.55
CA VAL A 496 -7.66 -19.30 6.21
C VAL A 496 -8.38 -20.15 7.24
N ASP A 497 -8.48 -19.69 8.49
CA ASP A 497 -9.20 -20.36 9.55
C ASP A 497 -9.83 -19.37 10.52
N TYR A 498 -10.98 -19.74 11.10
CA TYR A 498 -11.74 -18.93 12.04
C TYR A 498 -12.29 -19.80 13.18
N GLN A 499 -11.99 -19.41 14.41
CA GLN A 499 -12.45 -20.09 15.61
C GLN A 499 -12.93 -19.09 16.66
N GLN A 500 -14.13 -19.29 17.19
CA GLN A 500 -14.58 -18.62 18.41
C GLN A 500 -14.01 -19.36 19.63
N VAL A 501 -13.28 -18.65 20.48
CA VAL A 501 -12.65 -19.21 21.69
C VAL A 501 -13.53 -18.84 22.88
N TYR A 502 -14.00 -19.85 23.60
CA TYR A 502 -14.90 -19.69 24.75
C TYR A 502 -14.15 -19.32 26.02
#